data_AF-A0A5A7UXP7-F1
#
_entry.id   AF-A0A5A7UXP7-F1
#
_cell.length_a   1.000
_cell.length_b   1.000
_cell.length_c   1.000
_cell.angle_alpha   90.00
_cell.angle_beta   90.00
_cell.angle_gamma   90.00
#
_symmetry.space_group_name_H-M   'P 1'
#
loop_
_entity.id
_entity.type
_entity.pdbx_description
1 polymer ?
#
loop_
_entity_poly.entity_id
_entity_poly.type
_entity_poly.pdbx_seq_one_letter_code
_entity_poly.pdbx_strand_id
1 'polypeptide(L)'
;MIKDMSEDFRATLDVVRNEIADVNARLSDSTACSRNTCAILEEPSSPQFHEGVETDKRHRPAYLEKVSKRMKKWADKKRRPLEFRAGDQYEGPVQVLKKVGNTSYRVVLPTWMKIYLVIHVSNLKPYHQDTEDLQRNIVTRPIIDLSQMEDKDVEEILAERVRRGRRPARRIHEYLVKWKNLPVEETSWERVEDLEAWKQKIEDFKLRQLTGTSTI
;
A
#
# COMPACT_ATOMS: atom_id res chain seq x y z
N MET A 1 -2.82 10.83 -14.22
CA MET A 1 -4.26 10.68 -13.92
C MET A 1 -4.80 11.95 -13.23
N ILE A 2 -4.70 13.13 -13.86
CA ILE A 2 -5.18 14.42 -13.29
C ILE A 2 -6.13 15.12 -14.28
N LYS A 3 -6.37 14.53 -15.46
CA LYS A 3 -7.11 15.19 -16.55
C LYS A 3 -8.63 15.16 -16.35
N ASP A 4 -9.19 14.17 -15.64
CA ASP A 4 -10.64 14.01 -15.43
C ASP A 4 -11.13 14.45 -14.03
N MET A 5 -10.59 15.54 -13.50
CA MET A 5 -11.19 16.18 -12.33
C MET A 5 -12.24 17.17 -12.83
N SER A 6 -13.51 16.98 -12.41
CA SER A 6 -14.60 17.93 -12.67
C SER A 6 -14.18 19.34 -12.24
N GLU A 7 -14.54 20.35 -13.04
CA GLU A 7 -14.19 21.76 -12.82
C GLU A 7 -14.60 22.26 -11.43
N ASP A 8 -15.68 21.72 -10.86
CA ASP A 8 -16.15 22.01 -9.50
C ASP A 8 -15.12 21.62 -8.43
N PHE A 9 -14.39 20.51 -8.64
CA PHE A 9 -13.36 20.06 -7.71
C PHE A 9 -12.09 20.91 -7.84
N ARG A 10 -11.75 21.38 -9.04
CA ARG A 10 -10.64 22.33 -9.25
C ARG A 10 -10.96 23.66 -8.57
N ALA A 11 -12.17 24.18 -8.76
CA ALA A 11 -12.63 25.39 -8.09
C ALA A 11 -12.59 25.26 -6.56
N THR A 12 -12.98 24.09 -6.02
CA THR A 12 -12.93 23.85 -4.56
C THR A 12 -11.50 23.80 -4.03
N LEU A 13 -10.57 23.17 -4.76
CA LEU A 13 -9.15 23.17 -4.39
C LEU A 13 -8.53 24.56 -4.49
N ASP A 14 -8.92 25.36 -5.48
CA ASP A 14 -8.42 26.72 -5.66
C ASP A 14 -8.92 27.65 -4.56
N VAL A 15 -10.17 27.51 -4.11
CA VAL A 15 -10.69 28.24 -2.93
C VAL A 15 -9.88 27.87 -1.68
N VAL A 16 -9.66 26.59 -1.43
CA VAL A 16 -8.86 26.13 -0.26
C VAL A 16 -7.42 26.62 -0.35
N ARG A 17 -6.83 26.63 -1.55
CA ARG A 17 -5.44 27.08 -1.75
C ARG A 17 -5.30 28.58 -1.56
N ASN A 18 -6.28 29.37 -2.00
CA ASN A 18 -6.31 30.81 -1.82
C ASN A 18 -6.58 31.20 -0.36
N GLU A 19 -7.45 30.47 0.35
CA GLU A 19 -7.66 30.66 1.79
C GLU A 19 -6.39 30.33 2.59
N ILE A 20 -5.65 29.28 2.22
CA ILE A 20 -4.36 28.95 2.86
C ILE A 20 -3.32 30.04 2.58
N ALA A 21 -3.30 30.60 1.37
CA ALA A 21 -2.39 31.69 1.01
C ALA A 21 -2.71 32.98 1.79
N ASP A 22 -3.98 33.33 1.95
CA ASP A 22 -4.44 34.49 2.72
C ASP A 22 -4.14 34.34 4.23
N VAL A 23 -4.32 33.14 4.78
CA VAL A 23 -3.91 32.83 6.16
C VAL A 23 -2.39 32.96 6.35
N ASN A 24 -1.59 32.49 5.39
CA ASN A 24 -0.13 32.59 5.46
C ASN A 24 0.37 34.03 5.28
N ALA A 25 -0.29 34.85 4.45
CA ALA A 25 0.03 36.27 4.27
C ALA A 25 -0.24 37.08 5.55
N ARG A 26 -1.36 36.81 6.23
CA ARG A 26 -1.69 37.45 7.51
C ARG A 26 -0.73 37.04 8.64
N LEU A 27 -0.17 35.84 8.56
CA LEU A 27 0.85 35.38 9.50
C LEU A 27 2.21 36.06 9.25
N SER A 28 2.59 36.30 7.98
CA SER A 28 3.84 36.99 7.65
C SER A 28 3.86 38.47 8.05
N ASP A 29 2.71 39.14 7.99
CA ASP A 29 2.57 40.55 8.39
C ASP A 29 2.72 40.76 9.91
N SER A 30 2.52 39.72 10.73
CA SER A 30 2.73 39.80 12.19
C SER A 30 4.19 39.62 12.63
N THR A 31 5.09 39.22 11.72
CA THR A 31 6.51 38.95 12.02
C THR A 31 7.48 40.04 11.57
N ALA A 32 6.98 41.17 11.06
CA ALA A 32 7.81 42.31 10.65
C ALA A 32 7.97 43.36 11.77
N CYS A 33 8.55 43.00 12.93
CA CYS A 33 9.23 43.96 13.81
C CYS A 33 10.24 43.26 14.75
N SER A 34 11.50 43.15 14.31
CA SER A 34 12.64 43.73 15.04
C SER A 34 13.97 43.34 14.38
N ARG A 35 14.72 44.35 13.94
CA ARG A 35 16.17 44.48 14.13
C ARG A 35 16.56 45.96 14.05
N ASN A 36 16.70 46.53 15.25
CA ASN A 36 17.76 47.45 15.70
C ASN A 36 17.53 48.98 15.71
N THR A 37 17.63 49.52 16.94
CA THR A 37 18.03 50.89 17.40
C THR A 37 17.08 52.06 17.08
N CYS A 38 16.74 53.02 17.94
CA CYS A 38 17.41 53.61 19.10
C CYS A 38 16.40 54.47 19.93
N ALA A 39 16.75 54.71 21.21
CA ALA A 39 16.46 55.89 22.06
C ALA A 39 15.02 56.29 22.46
N ILE A 40 14.79 56.20 23.78
CA ILE A 40 14.09 57.16 24.69
C ILE A 40 12.85 57.86 24.15
N LEU A 41 11.68 57.57 24.70
CA LEU A 41 10.69 58.56 25.18
C LEU A 41 9.69 57.86 26.13
N GLU A 42 9.35 58.57 27.21
CA GLU A 42 8.41 58.19 28.27
C GLU A 42 6.99 57.92 27.72
N GLU A 43 6.24 57.09 28.46
CA GLU A 43 4.84 56.75 28.17
C GLU A 43 3.93 57.98 28.08
N PRO A 44 2.86 57.90 27.27
CA PRO A 44 1.56 58.22 27.83
C PRO A 44 0.59 57.04 27.67
N SER A 45 0.13 56.58 28.83
CA SER A 45 -1.23 56.16 29.14
C SER A 45 -2.24 56.00 28.00
N SER A 46 -2.97 54.89 28.12
CA SER A 46 -4.40 54.70 27.77
C SER A 46 -4.68 53.90 26.48
N PRO A 47 -5.88 53.27 26.34
CA PRO A 47 -6.22 51.98 26.95
C PRO A 47 -6.87 51.02 25.93
N GLN A 48 -7.12 49.77 26.38
CA GLN A 48 -8.04 48.78 25.76
C GLN A 48 -7.57 48.10 24.46
N PHE A 49 -6.90 46.95 24.58
CA PHE A 49 -7.01 45.88 23.59
C PHE A 49 -6.94 44.50 24.29
N HIS A 50 -7.77 44.33 25.31
CA HIS A 50 -8.03 43.03 25.95
C HIS A 50 -9.39 42.47 25.52
N GLU A 51 -9.73 42.51 24.24
CA GLU A 51 -10.96 41.88 23.75
C GLU A 51 -10.79 41.52 22.28
N GLY A 52 -10.43 40.27 21.99
CA GLY A 52 -10.36 39.84 20.59
C GLY A 52 -9.91 38.40 20.33
N VAL A 53 -9.14 37.79 21.24
CA VAL A 53 -8.57 36.44 21.00
C VAL A 53 -9.41 35.31 21.62
N GLU A 54 -10.49 35.64 22.34
CA GLU A 54 -11.35 34.66 23.04
C GLU A 54 -12.42 34.01 22.12
N THR A 55 -12.78 34.63 21.00
CA THR A 55 -13.96 34.25 20.21
C THR A 55 -13.71 33.17 19.14
N ASP A 56 -12.45 32.90 18.78
CA ASP A 56 -12.11 31.95 17.71
C ASP A 56 -12.02 30.47 18.18
N LYS A 57 -11.85 30.23 19.48
CA LYS A 57 -11.72 28.85 20.02
C LYS A 57 -13.03 28.06 19.98
N ARG A 58 -14.19 28.73 19.91
CA ARG A 58 -15.52 28.09 19.94
C ARG A 58 -16.00 27.60 18.57
N HIS A 59 -15.49 28.16 17.47
CA HIS A 59 -15.91 27.82 16.11
C HIS A 59 -15.11 26.67 15.47
N ARG A 60 -13.88 26.45 15.94
CA ARG A 60 -12.98 25.39 15.44
C ARG A 60 -13.57 23.96 15.58
N PRO A 61 -14.20 23.56 16.71
CA PRO A 61 -14.76 22.22 16.85
C PRO A 61 -15.95 21.99 15.90
N ALA A 62 -16.84 22.97 15.79
CA ALA A 62 -18.03 22.88 14.95
C ALA A 62 -17.68 22.83 13.46
N TYR A 63 -16.64 23.57 13.04
CA TYR A 63 -16.12 23.49 11.67
C TYR A 63 -15.48 22.13 11.38
N LEU A 64 -14.62 21.62 12.27
CA LEU A 64 -13.99 20.30 12.13
C LEU A 64 -15.02 19.17 12.11
N GLU A 65 -16.08 19.27 12.90
CA GLU A 65 -17.18 18.30 12.89
C GLU A 65 -17.96 18.34 11.56
N LYS A 66 -18.21 19.53 11.00
CA LYS A 66 -18.84 19.70 9.68
C LYS A 66 -17.98 19.07 8.57
N VAL A 67 -16.67 19.29 8.61
CA VAL A 67 -15.72 18.69 7.67
C VAL A 67 -15.70 17.16 7.83
N SER A 68 -15.60 16.65 9.06
CA SER A 68 -15.62 15.20 9.34
C SER A 68 -16.90 14.53 8.85
N LYS A 69 -18.07 15.14 9.06
CA LYS A 69 -19.36 14.65 8.54
C LYS A 69 -19.39 14.62 7.01
N ARG A 70 -18.86 15.65 6.33
CA ARG A 70 -18.75 15.67 4.87
C ARG A 70 -17.81 14.59 4.36
N MET A 71 -16.64 14.41 4.98
CA MET A 71 -15.68 13.35 4.64
C MET A 71 -16.30 11.96 4.84
N LYS A 72 -16.99 11.73 5.96
CA LYS A 72 -17.71 10.49 6.23
C LYS A 72 -18.81 10.22 5.20
N LYS A 73 -19.62 11.23 4.85
CA LYS A 73 -20.66 11.10 3.81
C LYS A 73 -20.07 10.67 2.45
N TRP A 74 -18.91 11.21 2.08
CA TRP A 74 -18.22 10.82 0.84
C TRP A 74 -17.59 9.43 0.91
N ALA A 75 -17.00 9.07 2.05
CA ALA A 75 -16.47 7.72 2.29
C ALA A 75 -17.58 6.66 2.23
N ASP A 76 -18.73 6.95 2.86
CA ASP A 76 -19.87 6.04 2.90
C ASP A 76 -20.60 5.96 1.53
N LYS A 77 -20.63 7.04 0.74
CA LYS A 77 -21.25 7.06 -0.62
C LYS A 77 -20.64 6.04 -1.59
N LYS A 78 -19.37 5.67 -1.41
CA LYS A 78 -18.67 4.67 -2.24
C LYS A 78 -18.39 3.37 -1.49
N ARG A 79 -18.87 3.25 -0.25
CA ARG A 79 -18.72 2.02 0.55
C ARG A 79 -19.57 0.93 -0.09
N ARG A 80 -18.92 -0.15 -0.53
CA ARG A 80 -19.64 -1.37 -0.90
C ARG A 80 -20.16 -2.01 0.39
N PRO A 81 -21.44 -2.40 0.47
CA PRO A 81 -21.90 -3.29 1.52
C PRO A 81 -20.99 -4.51 1.55
N LEU A 82 -20.46 -4.85 2.73
CA LEU A 82 -19.71 -6.09 2.91
C LEU A 82 -20.73 -7.21 3.02
N GLU A 83 -21.21 -7.67 1.87
CA GLU A 83 -22.10 -8.82 1.78
C GLU A 83 -21.25 -10.08 1.70
N PHE A 84 -21.25 -10.84 2.78
CA PHE A 84 -20.63 -12.17 2.77
C PHE A 84 -21.54 -13.11 1.96
N ARG A 85 -20.99 -13.70 0.91
CA ARG A 85 -21.72 -14.66 0.07
C ARG A 85 -21.50 -16.08 0.61
N ALA A 86 -22.44 -16.99 0.33
CA ALA A 86 -22.21 -18.41 0.54
C ALA A 86 -21.00 -18.85 -0.31
N GLY A 87 -19.87 -19.12 0.36
CA GLY A 87 -18.57 -19.35 -0.28
C GLY A 87 -17.42 -18.56 0.35
N ASP A 88 -17.70 -17.48 1.07
CA ASP A 88 -16.69 -16.77 1.86
C ASP A 88 -16.30 -17.63 3.07
N GLN A 89 -15.12 -18.23 2.99
CA GLN A 89 -14.61 -19.12 4.03
C GLN A 89 -13.95 -18.33 5.14
N TYR A 90 -14.35 -18.62 6.37
CA TYR A 90 -13.64 -18.17 7.56
C TYR A 90 -12.57 -19.21 7.87
N GLU A 91 -11.35 -18.73 8.11
CA GLU A 91 -10.34 -19.52 8.79
C GLU A 91 -10.88 -19.85 10.19
N GLY A 92 -10.59 -21.05 10.67
CA GLY A 92 -11.26 -21.67 11.82
C GLY A 92 -11.23 -20.88 13.13
N PRO A 93 -11.72 -21.48 14.23
CA PRO A 93 -11.87 -20.77 15.49
C PRO A 93 -10.53 -20.19 15.96
N VAL A 94 -10.47 -18.87 16.07
CA VAL A 94 -9.29 -18.14 16.53
C VAL A 94 -9.52 -17.64 17.95
N GLN A 95 -8.53 -17.84 18.82
CA GLN A 95 -8.59 -17.34 20.20
C GLN A 95 -8.33 -15.84 20.26
N VAL A 96 -9.21 -15.11 20.93
CA VAL A 96 -9.05 -13.67 21.20
C VAL A 96 -8.24 -13.48 22.48
N LEU A 97 -7.11 -12.79 22.39
CA LEU A 97 -6.24 -12.48 23.52
C LEU A 97 -6.73 -11.27 24.32
N LYS A 98 -7.00 -10.16 23.60
CA LYS A 98 -7.31 -8.87 24.24
C LYS A 98 -8.07 -7.95 23.29
N LYS A 99 -8.99 -7.15 23.81
CA LYS A 99 -9.60 -6.03 23.08
C LYS A 99 -8.63 -4.84 22.98
N VAL A 100 -8.36 -4.36 21.78
CA VAL A 100 -7.50 -3.20 21.50
C VAL A 100 -8.34 -2.07 20.94
N GLY A 101 -8.78 -1.18 21.83
CA GLY A 101 -9.68 -0.08 21.48
C GLY A 101 -11.11 -0.55 21.25
N ASN A 102 -11.94 0.31 20.65
CA ASN A 102 -13.37 0.03 20.54
C ASN A 102 -13.69 -1.00 19.44
N THR A 103 -12.86 -1.05 18.40
CA THR A 103 -13.20 -1.73 17.14
C THR A 103 -12.21 -2.82 16.71
N SER A 104 -11.22 -3.14 17.54
CA SER A 104 -10.21 -4.15 17.19
C SER A 104 -9.90 -5.10 18.34
N TYR A 105 -9.53 -6.32 17.99
CA TYR A 105 -9.13 -7.37 18.91
C TYR A 105 -7.76 -7.93 18.52
N ARG A 106 -6.94 -8.24 19.51
CA ARG A 106 -5.74 -9.06 19.35
C ARG A 106 -6.13 -10.53 19.39
N VAL A 107 -5.70 -11.29 18.40
CA VAL A 107 -6.00 -12.72 18.25
C VAL A 107 -4.72 -13.53 18.10
N VAL A 108 -4.77 -14.82 18.44
CA VAL A 108 -3.66 -15.76 18.21
C VAL A 108 -3.75 -16.28 16.78
N LEU A 109 -2.89 -15.81 15.88
CA LEU A 109 -2.84 -16.32 14.52
C LEU A 109 -1.90 -17.53 14.40
N PRO A 110 -2.23 -18.51 13.55
CA PRO A 110 -1.31 -19.58 13.20
C PRO A 110 0.01 -19.04 12.62
N THR A 111 1.13 -19.72 12.87
CA THR A 111 2.48 -19.28 12.49
C THR A 111 2.67 -19.04 10.98
N TRP A 112 1.88 -19.71 10.13
CA TRP A 112 1.95 -19.56 8.68
C TRP A 112 1.21 -18.30 8.16
N MET A 113 0.34 -17.69 8.97
CA MET A 113 -0.34 -16.43 8.61
C MET A 113 0.57 -15.23 8.91
N LYS A 114 1.11 -14.59 7.86
CA LYS A 114 1.92 -13.37 7.97
C LYS A 114 1.08 -12.09 8.09
N ILE A 115 -0.03 -12.14 8.84
CA ILE A 115 -0.95 -11.01 9.04
C ILE A 115 -0.76 -10.45 10.44
N TYR A 116 -1.05 -9.16 10.65
CA TYR A 116 -1.02 -8.54 11.96
C TYR A 116 -2.02 -9.20 12.93
N LEU A 117 -1.60 -9.41 14.18
CA LEU A 117 -2.41 -10.00 15.24
C LEU A 117 -3.64 -9.17 15.63
N VAL A 118 -3.69 -7.90 15.22
CA VAL A 118 -4.81 -6.98 15.52
C VAL A 118 -5.80 -7.00 14.37
N ILE A 119 -6.98 -7.57 14.60
CA ILE A 119 -8.05 -7.70 13.61
C ILE A 119 -9.25 -6.84 14.00
N HIS A 120 -9.85 -6.18 13.02
CA HIS A 120 -11.06 -5.35 13.20
C HIS A 120 -12.31 -6.23 13.39
N VAL A 121 -13.29 -5.77 14.17
CA VAL A 121 -14.50 -6.56 14.51
C VAL A 121 -15.27 -7.03 13.27
N SER A 122 -15.27 -6.27 12.17
CA SER A 122 -15.95 -6.68 10.92
C SER A 122 -15.43 -7.96 10.29
N ASN A 123 -14.19 -8.36 10.61
CA ASN A 123 -13.55 -9.54 10.05
C ASN A 123 -13.62 -10.74 11.02
N LEU A 124 -14.25 -10.55 12.18
CA LEU A 124 -14.43 -11.59 13.19
C LEU A 124 -15.91 -11.93 13.27
N LYS A 125 -16.20 -13.23 13.27
CA LYS A 125 -17.55 -13.74 13.52
C LYS A 125 -17.53 -14.50 14.85
N PRO A 126 -18.56 -14.33 15.71
CA PRO A 126 -18.72 -15.17 16.87
C PRO A 126 -18.73 -16.64 16.45
N TYR A 127 -17.87 -17.43 17.09
CA TYR A 127 -17.82 -18.87 16.86
C TYR A 127 -18.91 -19.55 17.69
N HIS A 128 -19.72 -20.37 17.03
CA HIS A 128 -20.72 -21.23 17.66
C HIS A 128 -20.31 -22.66 17.35
N GLN A 129 -20.06 -23.44 18.39
CA GLN A 129 -19.71 -24.85 18.24
C GLN A 129 -20.97 -25.64 17.92
N ASP A 130 -20.93 -26.44 16.85
CA ASP A 130 -22.01 -27.36 16.52
C ASP A 130 -21.88 -28.60 17.44
N THR A 131 -22.89 -28.85 18.27
CA THR A 131 -22.90 -29.97 19.25
C THR A 131 -23.25 -31.31 18.59
N GLU A 132 -24.01 -31.28 17.50
CA GLU A 132 -24.51 -32.47 16.81
C GLU A 132 -23.43 -33.12 15.94
N ASP A 133 -22.67 -32.32 15.19
CA ASP A 133 -21.64 -32.78 14.27
C ASP A 133 -20.27 -32.19 14.64
N LEU A 134 -19.53 -32.90 15.50
CA LEU A 134 -18.18 -32.48 15.90
C LEU A 134 -17.20 -32.35 14.70
N GLN A 135 -17.43 -33.09 13.62
CA GLN A 135 -16.62 -33.02 12.40
C GLN A 135 -16.75 -31.67 11.68
N ARG A 136 -17.90 -30.99 11.81
CA ARG A 136 -18.13 -29.66 11.20
C ARG A 136 -17.34 -28.55 11.89
N ASN A 137 -16.94 -28.79 13.14
CA ASN A 137 -16.09 -27.87 13.89
C ASN A 137 -14.61 -27.95 13.48
N ILE A 138 -14.21 -28.99 12.74
CA ILE A 138 -12.83 -29.18 12.28
C ILE A 138 -12.65 -28.43 10.95
N VAL A 139 -11.83 -27.39 10.97
CA VAL A 139 -11.48 -26.67 9.74
C VAL A 139 -10.43 -27.44 8.97
N THR A 140 -10.89 -28.30 8.06
CA THR A 140 -10.02 -28.98 7.09
C THR A 140 -9.70 -28.02 5.95
N ARG A 141 -8.55 -27.35 6.05
CA ARG A 141 -7.98 -26.62 4.91
C ARG A 141 -7.42 -27.65 3.91
N PRO A 142 -7.65 -27.52 2.60
CA PRO A 142 -6.88 -28.26 1.61
C PRO A 142 -5.42 -27.83 1.73
N ILE A 143 -4.55 -28.76 2.10
CA ILE A 143 -3.11 -28.54 2.02
C ILE A 143 -2.79 -28.39 0.53
N ILE A 144 -2.59 -27.16 0.08
CA ILE A 144 -1.99 -26.91 -1.24
C ILE A 144 -0.53 -27.26 -1.06
N ASP A 145 -0.15 -28.44 -1.54
CA ASP A 145 1.23 -28.86 -1.59
C ASP A 145 1.97 -27.99 -2.62
N LEU A 146 2.53 -26.87 -2.14
CA LEU A 146 3.40 -26.01 -2.94
C LEU A 146 4.80 -26.63 -3.12
N SER A 147 5.06 -27.86 -2.64
CA SER A 147 6.33 -28.55 -2.88
C SER A 147 6.53 -28.97 -4.33
N GLN A 148 5.49 -28.88 -5.18
CA GLN A 148 5.61 -28.98 -6.63
C GLN A 148 6.25 -27.74 -7.29
N MET A 149 7.04 -26.95 -6.57
CA MET A 149 8.21 -26.33 -7.21
C MET A 149 9.18 -27.48 -7.52
N GLU A 150 8.83 -28.28 -8.53
CA GLU A 150 9.74 -29.26 -9.09
C GLU A 150 11.05 -28.55 -9.41
N ASP A 151 12.16 -29.16 -9.00
CA ASP A 151 13.50 -28.73 -9.36
C ASP A 151 13.62 -28.81 -10.90
N LYS A 152 13.20 -27.76 -11.59
CA LYS A 152 13.23 -27.71 -13.04
C LYS A 152 14.68 -27.58 -13.47
N ASP A 153 15.27 -28.67 -13.92
CA ASP A 153 16.60 -28.68 -14.51
C ASP A 153 16.58 -28.01 -15.90
N VAL A 154 17.59 -27.17 -16.16
CA VAL A 154 17.82 -26.58 -17.49
C VAL A 154 18.49 -27.60 -18.41
N GLU A 155 17.83 -27.93 -19.54
CA GLU A 155 18.40 -28.77 -20.59
C GLU A 155 19.36 -27.95 -21.47
N GLU A 156 18.83 -26.88 -22.06
CA GLU A 156 19.56 -26.04 -23.01
C GLU A 156 19.01 -24.60 -23.07
N ILE A 157 19.89 -23.64 -23.35
CA ILE A 157 19.53 -22.24 -23.61
C ILE A 157 19.48 -22.03 -25.12
N LEU A 158 18.34 -21.57 -25.62
CA LEU A 158 18.08 -21.44 -27.05
C LEU A 158 18.37 -20.03 -27.59
N ALA A 159 18.03 -19.00 -26.81
CA ALA A 159 18.13 -17.62 -27.26
C ALA A 159 18.40 -16.65 -26.10
N GLU A 160 19.04 -15.53 -26.41
CA GLU A 160 19.18 -14.39 -25.51
C GLU A 160 18.35 -13.21 -26.02
N ARG A 161 17.69 -12.50 -25.10
CA ARG A 161 17.11 -11.19 -25.39
C ARG A 161 17.41 -10.19 -24.29
N VAL A 162 17.53 -8.92 -24.67
CA VAL A 162 17.69 -7.81 -23.73
C VAL A 162 16.47 -6.90 -23.80
N ARG A 163 15.69 -6.86 -22.71
CA ARG A 163 14.51 -5.99 -22.60
C ARG A 163 14.84 -4.74 -21.78
N ARG A 164 14.24 -3.60 -22.15
CA ARG A 164 14.27 -2.39 -21.32
C ARG A 164 13.14 -2.44 -20.29
N GLY A 165 13.51 -2.44 -19.01
CA GLY A 165 12.56 -2.37 -17.90
C GLY A 165 11.81 -1.04 -17.84
N ARG A 166 10.66 -1.03 -17.16
CA ARG A 166 9.93 0.20 -16.86
C ARG A 166 10.63 0.95 -15.73
N ARG A 167 10.70 2.28 -15.87
CA ARG A 167 11.45 3.27 -15.06
C ARG A 167 11.84 2.81 -13.63
N PRO A 168 13.12 2.96 -13.22
CA PRO A 168 14.27 3.41 -14.02
C PRO A 168 14.62 2.40 -15.11
N ALA A 169 15.19 2.85 -16.23
CA ALA A 169 15.47 2.01 -17.40
C ALA A 169 16.62 1.01 -17.11
N ARG A 170 16.30 -0.09 -16.42
CA ARG A 170 17.21 -1.22 -16.22
C ARG A 170 17.19 -2.10 -17.46
N ARG A 171 18.36 -2.53 -17.94
CA ARG A 171 18.45 -3.59 -18.96
C ARG A 171 18.25 -4.92 -18.25
N ILE A 172 17.23 -5.67 -18.66
CA ILE A 172 16.95 -7.01 -18.14
C ILE A 172 17.39 -7.99 -19.20
N HIS A 173 18.41 -8.79 -18.87
CA HIS A 173 18.85 -9.90 -19.70
C HIS A 173 17.96 -11.11 -19.39
N GLU A 174 17.33 -11.65 -20.42
CA GLU A 174 16.42 -12.79 -20.32
C GLU A 174 16.94 -13.87 -21.30
N TYR A 175 16.98 -15.11 -20.83
CA TYR A 175 17.38 -16.28 -21.62
C TYR A 175 16.17 -17.18 -21.84
N LEU A 176 16.02 -17.69 -23.07
CA LEU A 176 15.01 -18.68 -23.41
C LEU A 176 15.52 -20.06 -23.02
N VAL A 177 14.87 -20.65 -22.03
CA VAL A 177 15.28 -21.90 -21.38
C VAL A 177 14.41 -23.03 -21.87
N LYS A 178 15.05 -24.10 -22.35
CA LYS A 178 14.43 -25.41 -22.54
C LYS A 178 14.62 -26.22 -21.26
N TRP A 179 13.51 -26.61 -20.66
CA TRP A 179 13.49 -27.40 -19.44
C TRP A 179 13.61 -28.88 -19.75
N LYS A 180 14.30 -29.61 -18.88
CA LYS A 180 14.43 -31.06 -18.98
C LYS A 180 13.07 -31.73 -18.77
N ASN A 181 12.78 -32.76 -19.58
CA ASN A 181 11.52 -33.52 -19.56
C ASN A 181 10.25 -32.75 -19.96
N LEU A 182 10.38 -31.50 -20.42
CA LEU A 182 9.26 -30.72 -20.96
C LEU A 182 9.40 -30.53 -22.47
N PRO A 183 8.28 -30.49 -23.22
CA PRO A 183 8.33 -30.23 -24.65
C PRO A 183 8.81 -28.80 -24.92
N VAL A 184 9.30 -28.56 -26.15
CA VAL A 184 9.81 -27.24 -26.58
C VAL A 184 8.75 -26.13 -26.46
N GLU A 185 7.47 -26.50 -26.51
CA GLU A 185 6.34 -25.57 -26.34
C GLU A 185 6.28 -24.94 -24.94
N GLU A 186 6.83 -25.60 -23.92
CA GLU A 186 6.89 -25.11 -22.54
C GLU A 186 8.19 -24.32 -22.23
N THR A 187 8.90 -23.88 -23.26
CA THR A 187 10.07 -23.00 -23.08
C THR A 187 9.66 -21.66 -22.44
N SER A 188 10.42 -21.22 -21.44
CA SER A 188 10.14 -19.97 -20.71
C SER A 188 11.32 -19.00 -20.78
N TRP A 189 11.01 -17.71 -20.61
CA TRP A 189 12.01 -16.65 -20.55
C TRP A 189 12.37 -16.37 -19.10
N GLU A 190 13.54 -16.81 -18.68
CA GLU A 190 14.04 -16.63 -17.31
C GLU A 190 15.08 -15.51 -17.23
N ARG A 191 15.19 -14.87 -16.07
CA ARG A 191 16.19 -13.81 -15.85
C ARG A 191 17.54 -14.43 -15.48
N VAL A 192 18.60 -13.66 -15.69
CA VAL A 192 19.96 -14.06 -15.26
C VAL A 192 20.05 -14.31 -13.76
N GLU A 193 19.27 -13.56 -12.98
CA GLU A 193 19.19 -13.69 -11.51
C GLU A 193 18.64 -15.07 -11.10
N ASP A 194 17.65 -15.58 -11.84
CA ASP A 194 17.01 -16.87 -11.54
C ASP A 194 17.86 -18.05 -12.04
N LEU A 195 18.70 -17.83 -13.05
CA LEU A 195 19.57 -18.83 -13.66
C LEU A 195 20.96 -18.92 -13.00
N GLU A 196 21.09 -18.47 -11.76
CA GLU A 196 22.39 -18.41 -11.08
C GLU A 196 23.03 -19.81 -10.90
N ALA A 197 22.20 -20.84 -10.72
CA ALA A 197 22.61 -22.24 -10.63
C ALA A 197 23.15 -22.81 -11.95
N TRP A 198 22.76 -22.24 -13.11
CA TRP A 198 23.11 -22.76 -14.45
C TRP A 198 23.98 -21.80 -15.26
N LYS A 199 24.83 -21.01 -14.60
CA LYS A 199 25.79 -20.09 -15.25
C LYS A 199 26.68 -20.78 -16.29
N GLN A 200 27.12 -22.02 -16.04
CA GLN A 200 27.94 -22.79 -16.97
C GLN A 200 27.25 -22.98 -18.33
N LYS A 201 25.93 -23.24 -18.33
CA LYS A 201 25.14 -23.40 -19.56
C LYS A 201 25.03 -22.09 -20.33
N ILE A 202 24.98 -20.94 -19.64
CA ILE A 202 25.00 -19.61 -20.25
C ILE A 202 26.35 -19.35 -20.93
N GLU A 203 27.45 -19.73 -20.28
CA GLU A 203 28.80 -19.58 -20.82
C GLU A 203 29.01 -20.47 -22.05
N ASP A 204 28.60 -21.74 -21.99
CA ASP A 204 28.63 -22.65 -23.13
C ASP A 204 27.84 -22.10 -24.32
N PHE A 205 26.65 -21.56 -24.08
CA PHE A 205 25.85 -20.91 -25.12
C PHE A 205 26.59 -19.73 -25.75
N LYS A 206 27.19 -18.86 -24.94
CA LYS A 206 27.97 -17.71 -25.43
C LYS A 206 29.18 -18.15 -26.25
N LEU A 207 29.88 -19.19 -25.82
CA LEU A 207 31.01 -19.77 -26.56
C LEU A 207 30.56 -20.30 -27.93
N ARG A 208 29.43 -21.02 -28.00
CA ARG A 208 28.88 -21.51 -29.27
C ARG A 208 28.53 -20.38 -30.24
N GLN A 209 27.96 -19.28 -29.75
CA GLN A 209 27.66 -18.11 -30.57
C GLN A 209 28.93 -17.46 -31.16
N LEU A 210 30.02 -17.44 -30.39
CA LEU A 210 31.31 -16.93 -30.86
C LEU A 210 31.95 -17.86 -31.90
N THR A 211 31.89 -19.18 -31.71
CA THR A 211 32.49 -20.16 -32.63
C THR A 211 31.68 -20.38 -33.91
N GLY A 212 30.36 -20.15 -33.89
CA GLY A 212 29.44 -20.41 -35.00
C GLY A 212 29.38 -19.34 -36.10
N THR A 213 30.07 -18.20 -35.93
CA THR A 213 30.10 -17.11 -36.93
C THR A 213 31.31 -17.18 -37.87
N SER A 214 32.15 -18.22 -37.74
CA SER A 214 33.32 -18.46 -38.59
C SER A 214 33.10 -19.66 -39.53
N THR A 215 32.04 -19.62 -40.32
CA THR A 215 31.91 -20.46 -41.52
C THR A 215 31.55 -19.54 -42.69
N ILE A 216 32.52 -19.38 -43.58
CA ILE A 216 32.49 -18.63 -44.85
C ILE A 216 31.52 -19.28 -45.83
#